data_AF-A0A349W9N2-F1
#
_entry.id   AF-A0A349W9N2-F1
#
_cell.length_a   1.000
_cell.length_b   1.000
_cell.length_c   1.000
_cell.angle_alpha   90.00
_cell.angle_beta   90.00
_cell.angle_gamma   90.00
#
_symmetry.space_group_name_H-M   'P 1'
#
loop_
_entity.id
_entity.type
_entity.pdbx_description
1 polymer ?
#
loop_
_entity_poly.entity_id
_entity_poly.type
_entity_poly.pdbx_seq_one_letter_code
_entity_poly.pdbx_strand_id
1 'polypeptide(L)' 'MTYLTKPRLHHPSLTRNKVGYTRRDYEGRISTLCAGCGHDSIWAAIIQACWELDIEPHRVAKLSGIG' A
#
# COMPACT_ATOMS: atom_id res chain seq x y z
N MET A 1 13.39 -1.20 10.71
CA MET A 1 13.02 -2.40 9.92
C MET A 1 12.46 -3.45 10.86
N THR A 2 11.15 -3.44 11.12
CA THR A 2 10.50 -4.50 11.89
C THR A 2 10.35 -5.74 11.03
N TYR A 3 10.72 -6.91 11.56
CA TYR A 3 10.60 -8.22 10.89
C TYR A 3 9.14 -8.68 10.77
N LEU A 4 8.20 -7.94 11.37
CA LEU A 4 6.78 -8.27 11.39
C LEU A 4 6.15 -7.98 10.02
N THR A 5 5.85 -9.05 9.29
CA THR A 5 5.03 -8.98 8.08
C THR A 5 3.60 -8.64 8.46
N LYS A 6 2.99 -7.69 7.74
CA LYS A 6 1.57 -7.38 7.97
C LYS A 6 0.71 -8.60 7.61
N PRO A 7 -0.21 -9.04 8.49
CA PRO A 7 -0.96 -10.29 8.31
C PRO A 7 -1.69 -10.37 6.96
N ARG A 8 -1.82 -11.59 6.43
CA ARG A 8 -2.59 -11.89 5.22
C ARG A 8 -4.09 -12.08 5.50
N LEU A 9 -4.57 -11.66 6.67
CA LEU A 9 -5.97 -11.75 7.04
C LEU A 9 -6.77 -10.68 6.29
N HIS A 10 -7.40 -11.06 5.18
CA HIS A 10 -8.30 -10.22 4.40
C HIS A 10 -9.57 -10.98 4.08
N HIS A 11 -10.68 -10.26 3.99
CA HIS A 11 -11.95 -10.85 3.61
C HIS A 11 -11.89 -11.35 2.14
N PRO A 12 -12.38 -12.56 1.82
CA PRO A 12 -12.33 -13.09 0.46
C PRO A 12 -13.05 -12.22 -0.58
N SER A 13 -14.04 -11.43 -0.15
CA SER A 13 -14.83 -10.56 -1.04
C SER A 13 -14.26 -9.15 -1.23
N LEU A 14 -12.98 -8.91 -0.89
CA LEU A 14 -12.39 -7.60 -1.15
C LEU A 14 -12.45 -7.24 -2.63
N THR A 15 -12.85 -6.01 -2.89
CA THR A 15 -12.90 -5.47 -4.24
C THR A 15 -11.52 -5.51 -4.88
N ARG A 16 -11.49 -6.05 -6.09
CA ARG A 16 -10.32 -6.01 -6.97
C ARG A 16 -10.53 -4.94 -8.02
N ASN A 17 -9.45 -4.33 -8.47
CA ASN A 17 -9.45 -3.44 -9.61
C ASN A 17 -9.42 -4.24 -10.93
N LYS A 18 -9.38 -3.57 -12.09
CA LYS A 18 -9.48 -4.24 -13.41
C LYS A 18 -8.29 -5.16 -13.70
N VAL A 19 -7.14 -4.90 -13.10
CA VAL A 19 -5.93 -5.75 -13.20
C VAL A 19 -5.88 -6.85 -12.14
N GLY A 20 -6.96 -7.03 -11.35
CA GLY A 20 -7.14 -8.17 -10.46
C GLY A 20 -6.51 -8.05 -9.07
N TYR A 21 -5.96 -6.88 -8.73
CA TYR A 21 -5.34 -6.59 -7.44
C TYR A 21 -6.33 -5.94 -6.47
N THR A 22 -6.22 -6.31 -5.20
CA THR A 22 -6.88 -5.61 -4.09
C THR A 22 -6.09 -4.38 -3.69
N ARG A 23 -6.72 -3.43 -3.00
CA ARG A 23 -6.00 -2.26 -2.44
C ARG A 23 -4.81 -2.68 -1.56
N ARG A 24 -4.93 -3.83 -0.90
CA ARG A 24 -3.88 -4.39 -0.03
C ARG A 24 -2.60 -4.72 -0.78
N ASP A 25 -2.70 -5.12 -2.04
CA ASP A 25 -1.55 -5.50 -2.87
C ASP A 25 -0.63 -4.30 -3.21
N TYR A 26 -1.14 -3.07 -3.03
CA TYR A 26 -0.40 -1.81 -3.19
C TYR A 26 0.26 -1.36 -1.88
N GLU A 27 -0.10 -1.96 -0.75
CA GLU A 27 0.43 -1.57 0.55
C GLU A 27 1.80 -2.21 0.83
N GLY A 28 2.69 -1.43 1.46
CA GLY A 28 3.98 -1.91 1.92
C GLY A 28 3.95 -2.69 3.25
N ARG A 29 5.13 -2.80 3.87
CA ARG A 29 5.29 -3.34 5.24
C ARG A 29 4.67 -2.40 6.28
N ILE A 30 4.61 -2.86 7.53
CA ILE A 30 4.15 -2.07 8.67
C ILE A 30 4.98 -0.78 8.77
N SER A 31 4.30 0.36 8.89
CA SER A 31 4.93 1.69 9.03
C SER A 31 5.81 1.73 10.28
N THR A 32 6.97 2.37 10.17
CA THR A 32 7.86 2.65 11.31
C THR A 32 7.67 4.07 11.86
N LEU A 33 6.69 4.80 11.33
CA LEU A 33 6.42 6.18 11.72
C LEU A 33 5.67 6.24 13.05
N CYS A 34 5.65 7.42 13.67
CA CYS A 34 4.88 7.65 14.88
C CYS A 34 3.37 7.47 14.62
N ALA A 35 2.64 7.03 15.64
CA ALA A 35 1.19 6.91 15.54
C ALA A 35 0.55 8.27 15.24
N GLY A 36 -0.28 8.33 14.20
CA GLY A 36 -0.91 9.58 13.75
C GLY A 36 -0.03 10.46 12.87
N CYS A 37 1.10 9.95 12.37
CA CYS A 37 1.94 10.70 11.44
C CYS A 37 1.18 11.02 10.14
N GLY A 38 1.24 12.28 9.68
CA GLY A 38 0.61 12.70 8.42
C GLY A 38 1.17 11.99 7.17
N HIS A 39 2.37 11.42 7.24
CA HIS A 39 2.89 10.60 6.15
C HIS A 39 2.04 9.36 5.87
N ASP A 40 1.37 8.78 6.88
CA ASP A 40 0.50 7.63 6.66
C ASP A 40 -0.73 8.01 5.83
N SER A 41 -1.23 9.25 5.93
CA SER A 41 -2.34 9.72 5.09
C SER A 41 -1.90 9.95 3.64
N ILE A 42 -0.70 10.49 3.43
CA ILE A 42 -0.09 10.61 2.09
C ILE A 42 0.11 9.23 1.47
N TRP A 43 0.65 8.26 2.23
CA TRP A 43 0.79 6.89 1.77
C TRP A 43 -0.53 6.26 1.38
N ALA A 44 -1.57 6.43 2.21
CA ALA A 44 -2.90 5.92 1.92
C ALA A 44 -3.48 6.50 0.63
N ALA A 45 -3.29 7.79 0.37
CA ALA A 45 -3.74 8.46 -0.86
C ALA A 45 -3.03 7.92 -2.11
N ILE A 46 -1.71 7.74 -2.06
CA ILE A 46 -0.93 7.18 -3.17
C ILE A 46 -1.40 5.76 -3.50
N ILE A 47 -1.58 4.92 -2.48
CA ILE A 47 -2.04 3.53 -2.62
C ILE A 47 -3.43 3.50 -3.25
N GLN A 48 -4.34 4.36 -2.78
CA GLN A 48 -5.69 4.48 -3.33
C GLN A 48 -5.65 4.86 -4.82
N ALA A 49 -4.89 5.90 -5.17
CA ALA A 49 -4.77 6.37 -6.55
C ALA A 49 -4.21 5.28 -7.49
N CYS A 50 -3.15 4.58 -7.09
CA CYS A 50 -2.58 3.49 -7.89
C CYS A 50 -3.56 2.32 -8.07
N TRP A 51 -4.36 2.01 -7.05
CA TRP A 51 -5.38 0.97 -7.13
C TRP A 51 -6.53 1.36 -8.06
N GLU A 52 -7.04 2.59 -7.95
CA GLU A 52 -8.12 3.13 -8.79
C GLU A 52 -7.71 3.28 -10.26
N LEU A 53 -6.45 3.60 -10.52
CA LEU A 53 -5.88 3.75 -11.86
C LEU A 53 -5.45 2.42 -12.51
N ASP A 54 -5.77 1.27 -11.89
CA ASP A 54 -5.45 -0.06 -12.42
C ASP A 54 -3.93 -0.28 -12.68
N ILE A 55 -3.07 0.38 -11.91
CA ILE A 55 -1.61 0.33 -12.13
C ILE A 55 -1.07 -1.01 -11.65
N GLU A 56 -0.33 -1.73 -12.48
CA GLU A 56 0.32 -2.99 -12.07
C GLU A 56 1.45 -2.70 -11.06
N PRO A 57 1.37 -3.19 -9.81
CA PRO A 57 2.34 -2.81 -8.76
C PRO A 57 3.79 -3.14 -9.10
N HIS A 58 4.01 -4.26 -9.82
CA HIS A 58 5.34 -4.72 -10.23
C HIS A 58 5.98 -3.87 -11.34
N ARG A 59 5.26 -2.89 -11.89
CA ARG A 59 5.76 -1.95 -12.91
C ARG A 59 6.00 -0.54 -12.36
N VAL A 60 5.80 -0.32 -11.05
CA VAL A 60 5.96 0.98 -10.40
C VAL A 60 7.29 1.03 -9.65
N ALA A 61 8.07 2.08 -9.91
CA ALA A 61 9.21 2.45 -9.10
C ALA A 61 8.82 3.61 -8.16
N LYS A 62 8.95 3.39 -6.85
CA LYS A 62 8.86 4.45 -5.84
C LYS A 62 10.27 4.86 -5.45
N LEU A 63 10.63 6.10 -5.76
CA LEU A 63 11.92 6.70 -5.41
C LEU A 63 11.72 7.66 -4.24
N SER A 64 12.64 7.66 -3.26
CA SER A 64 12.59 8.57 -2.11
C SER A 64 13.99 9.08 -1.77
N GLY A 65 14.05 10.28 -1.17
CA GLY A 65 15.26 10.80 -0.56
C GLY A 65 15.52 10.21 0.83
N ILE A 66 16.16 11.01 1.69
CA ILE A 66 16.41 10.68 3.10
C ILE A 66 15.32 11.30 3.98
N GLY A 67 14.76 10.51 4.89
CA GLY A 67 13.70 10.91 5.82
C GLY A 67 13.33 9.80 6.78
#